data_AF-A0A3L7NNM9-F1
#
_entry.id   AF-A0A3L7NNM9-F1
#
_cell.length_a   1.000
_cell.length_b   1.000
_cell.length_c   1.000
_cell.angle_alpha   90.00
_cell.angle_beta   90.00
_cell.angle_gamma   90.00
#
_symmetry.space_group_name_H-M   'P 1'
#
loop_
_entity.id
_entity.type
_entity.pdbx_description
1 polymer ?
#
loop_
_entity_poly.entity_id
_entity_poly.type
_entity_poly.pdbx_seq_one_letter_code
_entity_poly.pdbx_strand_id
1 'polypeptide(L)'
;SGLEVEQVSAWYSTEPVGCEGRFLNAAARLRCELTPSQLLQRMSEVEAEFGRQRTGHWTPRPIDLDLVAYRLWRVDHPRLKVPHPFCWSRRFVLDPVCEVAGQMLHPGLGVTFDALRARLIPRPLPVSWSGDLARNAVVEGEIQDRFGTLIRWVEPRAHHAVRFVSTEIAARGSFEIAVPDDLNESRRIVRETLTALLDEPFVANG
;
A
#
# COMPACT_ATOMS: atom_id res chain seq x y z
N SER A 1 20.68 10.40 -28.94
CA SER A 1 20.15 10.57 -27.58
C SER A 1 20.30 9.24 -26.84
N GLY A 2 21.21 9.14 -25.87
CA GLY A 2 21.50 7.89 -25.13
C GLY A 2 20.52 7.61 -24.00
N LEU A 3 19.21 7.73 -24.27
CA LEU A 3 18.13 7.42 -23.33
C LEU A 3 17.10 6.54 -24.06
N GLU A 4 16.95 5.31 -23.58
CA GLU A 4 16.09 4.29 -24.16
C GLU A 4 15.13 3.75 -23.10
N VAL A 5 13.87 3.56 -23.47
CA VAL A 5 12.89 2.87 -22.63
C VAL A 5 12.99 1.38 -22.91
N GLU A 6 13.45 0.60 -21.94
CA GLU A 6 13.58 -0.85 -22.11
C GLU A 6 12.26 -1.57 -21.84
N GLN A 7 11.51 -1.08 -20.85
CA GLN A 7 10.30 -1.73 -20.38
C GLN A 7 9.37 -0.69 -19.75
N VAL A 8 8.06 -0.91 -19.89
CA VAL A 8 7.01 -0.14 -19.22
C VAL A 8 6.07 -1.11 -18.51
N SER A 9 5.55 -0.70 -17.35
CA SER A 9 4.51 -1.45 -16.64
C SER A 9 3.15 -1.27 -17.30
N ALA A 10 2.16 -2.02 -16.83
CA ALA A 10 0.76 -1.67 -17.01
C ALA A 10 0.43 -0.30 -16.36
N TRP A 11 -0.73 0.26 -16.75
CA TRP A 11 -1.29 1.46 -16.13
C TRP A 11 -2.16 1.08 -14.93
N TYR A 12 -1.88 1.70 -13.79
CA TYR A 12 -2.61 1.49 -12.55
C TYR A 12 -3.50 2.68 -12.23
N SER A 13 -4.81 2.47 -12.26
CA SER A 13 -5.76 3.46 -11.78
C SER A 13 -5.82 3.43 -10.26
N THR A 14 -5.50 4.54 -9.61
CA THR A 14 -5.52 4.64 -8.15
C THR A 14 -6.32 5.84 -7.69
N GLU A 15 -6.89 5.71 -6.49
CA GLU A 15 -7.43 6.87 -5.80
C GLU A 15 -6.29 7.85 -5.47
N PRO A 16 -6.54 9.16 -5.63
CA PRO A 16 -5.63 10.21 -5.21
C PRO A 16 -5.37 10.20 -3.71
N VAL A 17 -4.15 10.59 -3.33
CA VAL A 17 -3.85 10.90 -1.92
C VAL A 17 -4.22 12.37 -1.66
N GLY A 18 -5.34 12.60 -0.99
CA GLY A 18 -5.71 13.93 -0.47
C GLY A 18 -6.38 14.89 -1.46
N CYS A 19 -6.89 14.40 -2.60
CA CYS A 19 -7.76 15.18 -3.50
C CYS A 19 -8.86 14.30 -4.10
N GLU A 20 -9.75 14.85 -4.94
CA GLU A 20 -10.75 14.09 -5.69
C GLU A 20 -10.24 13.67 -7.08
N GLY A 21 -10.85 12.64 -7.69
CA GLY A 21 -10.51 12.16 -9.02
C GLY A 21 -9.83 10.77 -9.05
N ARG A 22 -9.15 10.45 -10.15
CA ARG A 22 -8.33 9.23 -10.29
C ARG A 22 -7.00 9.57 -10.95
N PHE A 23 -5.93 8.93 -10.49
CA PHE A 23 -4.63 9.00 -11.15
C PHE A 23 -4.35 7.71 -11.93
N LEU A 24 -3.67 7.85 -13.06
CA LEU A 24 -3.02 6.74 -13.75
C LEU A 24 -1.54 6.76 -13.40
N ASN A 25 -1.05 5.66 -12.83
CA ASN A 25 0.36 5.50 -12.46
C ASN A 25 0.99 4.39 -13.30
N ALA A 26 2.23 4.59 -13.72
CA ALA A 26 3.02 3.59 -14.43
C ALA A 26 4.49 3.79 -14.08
N ALA A 27 5.31 2.77 -14.35
CA ALA A 27 6.75 2.81 -14.20
C ALA A 27 7.43 2.42 -15.53
N ALA A 28 8.59 3.01 -15.79
CA ALA A 28 9.42 2.68 -16.93
C ALA A 28 10.84 2.36 -16.47
N ARG A 29 11.43 1.29 -17.02
CA ARG A 29 12.86 1.01 -16.88
C ARG A 29 13.61 1.64 -18.04
N LEU A 30 14.60 2.45 -17.72
CA LEU A 30 15.37 3.21 -18.69
C LEU A 30 16.81 2.72 -18.76
N ARG A 31 17.37 2.69 -19.96
CA ARG A 31 18.80 2.54 -20.21
C ARG A 31 19.36 3.89 -20.64
N CYS A 32 20.34 4.41 -19.91
CA CYS A 32 21.00 5.65 -20.28
C CYS A 32 22.41 5.80 -19.70
N GLU A 33 23.16 6.72 -20.29
CA GLU A 33 24.47 7.18 -19.80
C GLU A 33 24.39 8.52 -19.07
N LEU A 34 23.19 9.07 -18.91
CA LEU A 34 22.95 10.33 -18.21
C LEU A 34 23.15 10.16 -16.71
N THR A 35 23.80 11.13 -16.06
CA THR A 35 23.82 11.25 -14.60
C THR A 35 22.39 11.46 -14.05
N PRO A 36 22.13 11.17 -12.76
CA PRO A 36 20.82 11.41 -12.15
C PRO A 36 20.32 12.85 -12.32
N SER A 37 21.20 13.85 -12.24
CA SER A 37 20.84 15.25 -12.44
C SER A 37 20.48 15.58 -13.89
N GLN A 38 21.20 15.02 -14.86
CA GLN A 38 20.85 15.15 -16.28
C GLN A 38 19.52 14.45 -16.59
N LEU A 39 19.29 13.27 -16.01
CA LEU A 39 18.02 12.55 -16.18
C LEU A 39 16.85 13.35 -15.59
N LEU A 40 17.01 13.92 -14.39
CA LEU A 40 16.00 14.81 -13.79
C LEU A 40 15.69 16.02 -14.68
N GLN A 41 16.72 16.63 -15.28
CA GLN A 41 16.52 17.73 -16.23
C GLN A 41 15.70 17.27 -17.45
N ARG A 42 16.05 16.13 -18.06
CA ARG A 42 15.29 15.57 -19.19
C ARG A 42 13.84 15.26 -18.83
N MET A 43 13.59 14.74 -17.63
CA MET A 43 12.22 14.51 -17.14
C MET A 43 11.45 15.83 -16.97
N SER A 44 12.08 16.86 -16.42
CA SER A 44 11.47 18.19 -16.29
C SER A 44 11.13 18.82 -17.65
N GLU A 45 11.97 18.60 -18.67
CA GLU A 45 11.71 19.05 -20.05
C GLU A 45 10.47 18.36 -20.62
N VAL A 46 10.35 17.04 -20.46
CA VAL A 46 9.16 16.27 -20.89
C VAL A 46 7.90 16.78 -20.19
N GLU A 47 7.94 17.02 -18.88
CA GLU A 47 6.77 17.55 -18.18
C GLU A 47 6.35 18.93 -18.69
N ALA A 48 7.32 19.79 -19.04
CA ALA A 48 7.04 21.09 -19.63
C ALA A 48 6.39 20.97 -21.02
N GLU A 49 6.84 20.01 -21.85
CA GLU A 49 6.23 19.70 -23.15
C GLU A 49 4.77 19.24 -23.01
N PHE A 50 4.43 18.54 -21.92
CA PHE A 50 3.07 18.13 -21.58
C PHE A 50 2.24 19.23 -20.88
N GLY A 51 2.76 20.46 -20.82
CA GLY A 51 2.01 21.62 -20.32
C GLY A 51 2.05 21.81 -18.80
N ARG A 52 3.02 21.22 -18.09
CA ARG A 52 3.21 21.49 -16.65
C ARG A 52 3.54 22.97 -16.43
N GLN A 53 2.57 23.72 -15.90
CA GLN A 53 2.77 25.09 -15.40
C GLN A 53 3.17 25.03 -13.93
N ARG A 54 4.30 25.65 -13.54
CA ARG A 54 4.76 25.72 -12.14
C ARG A 54 3.97 26.79 -11.35
N THR A 55 2.66 26.65 -11.26
CA THR A 55 1.74 27.57 -10.59
C THR A 55 1.39 27.07 -9.19
N GLY A 56 2.30 27.22 -8.22
CA GLY A 56 2.04 26.89 -6.81
C GLY A 56 2.24 25.41 -6.40
N HIS A 57 1.97 25.11 -5.13
CA HIS A 57 2.09 23.77 -4.55
C HIS A 57 0.76 23.01 -4.73
N TRP A 58 0.81 21.73 -5.13
CA TRP A 58 -0.36 20.83 -5.27
C TRP A 58 -1.37 21.13 -6.38
N THR A 59 -0.98 21.79 -7.47
CA THR A 59 -1.88 21.92 -8.63
C THR A 59 -2.01 20.61 -9.41
N PRO A 60 -3.21 20.34 -9.98
CA PRO A 60 -3.38 19.26 -10.95
C PRO A 60 -2.37 19.40 -12.08
N ARG A 61 -1.65 18.32 -12.36
CA ARG A 61 -0.63 18.28 -13.42
C ARG A 61 -0.97 17.21 -14.44
N PRO A 62 -0.84 17.49 -15.75
CA PRO A 62 -1.10 16.50 -16.80
C PRO A 62 -0.24 15.25 -16.67
N ILE A 63 1.01 15.41 -16.22
CA ILE A 63 1.95 14.33 -15.94
C ILE A 63 2.87 14.72 -14.78
N ASP A 64 3.34 13.73 -14.04
CA ASP A 64 4.37 13.83 -13.01
C ASP A 64 5.41 12.72 -13.21
N LEU A 65 6.67 13.08 -13.33
CA LEU A 65 7.77 12.15 -13.53
C LEU A 65 8.68 12.14 -12.29
N ASP A 66 8.63 11.05 -11.54
CA ASP A 66 9.47 10.82 -10.36
C ASP A 66 10.62 9.85 -10.65
N LEU A 67 11.85 10.22 -10.27
CA LEU A 67 13.01 9.32 -10.37
C LEU A 67 13.04 8.40 -9.14
N VAL A 68 12.41 7.22 -9.27
CA VAL A 68 12.26 6.26 -8.16
C VAL A 68 13.61 5.74 -7.67
N ALA A 69 14.46 5.25 -8.57
CA ALA A 69 15.79 4.72 -8.26
C ALA A 69 16.71 4.84 -9.47
N TYR A 70 18.02 4.85 -9.22
CA TYR A 70 19.04 4.91 -10.26
C TYR A 70 20.23 4.02 -9.86
N ARG A 71 20.34 2.84 -10.49
CA ARG A 71 21.35 1.83 -10.12
C ARG A 71 21.34 1.60 -8.59
N LEU A 72 22.49 1.34 -7.97
CA LEU A 72 22.63 1.30 -6.51
C LEU A 72 23.03 2.64 -5.90
N TRP A 73 22.75 3.76 -6.57
CA TRP A 73 23.22 5.08 -6.13
C TRP A 73 22.31 5.68 -5.06
N ARG A 74 22.93 6.41 -4.14
CA ARG A 74 22.25 7.30 -3.19
C ARG A 74 22.63 8.73 -3.51
N VAL A 75 21.64 9.58 -3.75
CA VAL A 75 21.81 11.01 -3.96
C VAL A 75 21.01 11.74 -2.91
N ASP A 76 21.67 12.58 -2.12
CA ASP A 76 21.01 13.50 -1.18
C ASP A 76 21.39 14.93 -1.55
N HIS A 77 20.60 15.51 -2.44
CA HIS A 77 20.77 16.88 -2.92
C HIS A 77 19.45 17.65 -2.73
N PRO A 78 19.46 18.96 -2.40
CA PRO A 78 18.23 19.73 -2.16
C PRO A 78 17.20 19.68 -3.30
N ARG A 79 17.68 19.50 -4.53
CA ARG A 79 16.86 19.38 -5.75
C ARG A 79 16.60 17.95 -6.22
N LEU A 80 17.29 16.95 -5.65
CA LEU A 80 17.21 15.57 -6.12
C LEU A 80 17.54 14.60 -4.99
N LYS A 81 16.59 13.72 -4.67
CA LYS A 81 16.82 12.61 -3.74
C LYS A 81 16.60 11.29 -4.47
N VAL A 82 17.61 10.42 -4.44
CA VAL A 82 17.57 9.09 -5.05
C VAL A 82 18.07 8.07 -4.03
N PRO A 83 17.35 6.95 -3.79
CA PRO A 83 16.00 6.66 -4.28
C PRO A 83 14.97 7.68 -3.79
N HIS A 84 13.83 7.78 -4.49
CA HIS A 84 12.79 8.73 -4.11
C HIS A 84 12.36 8.49 -2.64
N PRO A 85 12.35 9.53 -1.77
CA PRO A 85 12.26 9.35 -0.31
C PRO A 85 11.04 8.57 0.19
N PHE A 86 9.95 8.61 -0.57
CA PHE A 86 8.67 7.99 -0.20
C PHE A 86 8.26 6.84 -1.13
N CYS A 87 9.14 6.37 -2.03
CA CYS A 87 8.75 5.28 -2.95
C CYS A 87 8.42 3.99 -2.19
N TRP A 88 9.18 3.68 -1.14
CA TRP A 88 9.07 2.44 -0.36
C TRP A 88 7.77 2.28 0.43
N SER A 89 6.98 3.34 0.59
CA SER A 89 5.74 3.34 1.36
C SER A 89 4.47 3.49 0.52
N ARG A 90 4.58 3.57 -0.82
CA ARG A 90 3.47 3.89 -1.72
C ARG A 90 3.17 2.74 -2.68
N ARG A 91 2.02 2.10 -2.53
CA ARG A 91 1.58 1.01 -3.44
C ARG A 91 1.47 1.46 -4.90
N PHE A 92 0.93 2.65 -5.15
CA PHE A 92 0.80 3.17 -6.51
C PHE A 92 2.15 3.45 -7.21
N VAL A 93 3.25 3.47 -6.44
CA VAL A 93 4.63 3.47 -6.97
C VAL A 93 5.17 2.04 -7.07
N LEU A 94 5.04 1.26 -6.00
CA LEU A 94 5.65 -0.07 -5.92
C LEU A 94 5.00 -1.12 -6.82
N ASP A 95 3.68 -1.09 -6.99
CA ASP A 95 2.96 -2.02 -7.88
C ASP A 95 3.51 -1.95 -9.32
N PRO A 96 3.58 -0.79 -9.99
CA PRO A 96 4.18 -0.71 -11.33
C PRO A 96 5.70 -0.91 -11.34
N VAL A 97 6.44 -0.44 -10.32
CA VAL A 97 7.90 -0.64 -10.25
C VAL A 97 8.28 -2.12 -10.20
N CYS A 98 7.49 -2.96 -9.53
CA CYS A 98 7.79 -4.38 -9.42
C CYS A 98 7.68 -5.12 -10.75
N GLU A 99 6.83 -4.66 -11.68
CA GLU A 99 6.75 -5.25 -13.03
C GLU A 99 8.03 -5.04 -13.86
N VAL A 100 8.73 -3.92 -13.66
CA VAL A 100 9.89 -3.54 -14.47
C VAL A 100 11.22 -3.74 -13.77
N ALA A 101 11.24 -3.75 -12.43
CA ALA A 101 12.44 -3.76 -11.62
C ALA A 101 12.26 -4.40 -10.22
N GLY A 102 11.32 -5.35 -10.04
CA GLY A 102 11.01 -5.94 -8.71
C GLY A 102 12.21 -6.51 -7.94
N GLN A 103 13.15 -7.16 -8.65
CA GLN A 103 14.35 -7.77 -8.07
C GLN A 103 15.48 -6.77 -7.76
N MET A 104 15.34 -5.50 -8.18
CA MET A 104 16.34 -4.47 -7.88
C MET A 104 16.35 -4.17 -6.37
N LEU A 105 17.55 -4.12 -5.79
CA LEU A 105 17.72 -3.71 -4.40
C LEU A 105 17.48 -2.20 -4.26
N HIS A 106 16.66 -1.81 -3.29
CA HIS A 106 16.50 -0.43 -2.89
C HIS A 106 17.82 0.07 -2.28
N PRO A 107 18.51 1.07 -2.89
CA PRO A 107 19.86 1.47 -2.49
C PRO A 107 19.93 1.90 -1.03
N GLY A 108 18.84 2.43 -0.48
CA GLY A 108 18.65 2.88 0.90
C GLY A 108 18.46 1.78 1.95
N LEU A 109 17.78 0.69 1.57
CA LEU A 109 17.19 -0.27 2.52
C LEU A 109 17.77 -1.68 2.37
N GLY A 110 18.51 -1.95 1.29
CA GLY A 110 19.16 -3.25 1.07
C GLY A 110 18.19 -4.40 0.81
N VAL A 111 16.92 -4.12 0.53
CA VAL A 111 15.89 -5.12 0.21
C VAL A 111 15.33 -4.87 -1.19
N THR A 112 14.79 -5.91 -1.83
CA THR A 112 14.21 -5.79 -3.18
C THR A 112 12.94 -4.96 -3.18
N PHE A 113 12.59 -4.37 -4.33
CA PHE A 113 11.30 -3.69 -4.49
C PHE A 113 10.12 -4.66 -4.32
N ASP A 114 10.26 -5.93 -4.74
CA ASP A 114 9.26 -6.98 -4.47
C ASP A 114 9.04 -7.17 -2.97
N ALA A 115 10.11 -7.22 -2.17
CA ALA A 115 10.00 -7.33 -0.71
C ALA A 115 9.38 -6.08 -0.08
N LEU A 116 9.68 -4.88 -0.61
CA LEU A 116 9.03 -3.64 -0.15
C LEU A 116 7.53 -3.64 -0.48
N ARG A 117 7.17 -4.05 -1.69
CA ARG A 117 5.77 -4.18 -2.11
C ARG A 117 5.05 -5.20 -1.23
N ALA A 118 5.64 -6.36 -0.98
CA ALA A 118 5.07 -7.42 -0.16
C ALA A 118 4.71 -6.95 1.25
N ARG A 119 5.46 -5.99 1.84
CA ARG A 119 5.12 -5.38 3.14
C ARG A 119 3.86 -4.52 3.11
N LEU A 120 3.47 -4.02 1.94
CA LEU A 120 2.27 -3.18 1.75
C LEU A 120 1.08 -3.97 1.21
N ILE A 121 1.27 -5.24 0.83
CA ILE A 121 0.18 -6.14 0.39
C ILE A 121 -0.80 -6.49 1.52
N PRO A 122 -0.44 -6.58 2.81
CA PRO A 122 -1.42 -6.77 3.86
C PRO A 122 -2.33 -5.53 3.89
N ARG A 123 -3.53 -5.65 3.32
CA ARG A 123 -4.67 -4.85 3.77
C ARG A 123 -5.18 -5.55 5.01
N PRO A 124 -4.88 -5.03 6.21
CA PRO A 124 -5.25 -5.73 7.42
C PRO A 124 -6.76 -5.95 7.46
N LEU A 125 -7.20 -7.18 7.75
CA LEU A 125 -8.61 -7.49 8.03
C LEU A 125 -9.02 -6.76 9.32
N PRO A 126 -9.77 -5.64 9.25
CA PRO A 126 -10.28 -4.97 10.42
C PRO A 126 -11.56 -5.70 10.85
N VAL A 127 -11.52 -6.40 11.97
CA VAL A 127 -12.72 -6.96 12.60
C VAL A 127 -13.04 -6.12 13.83
N SER A 128 -14.18 -5.45 13.81
CA SER A 128 -14.76 -4.73 14.96
C SER A 128 -15.84 -5.60 15.61
N TRP A 129 -15.95 -5.49 16.93
CA TRP A 129 -16.78 -6.36 17.74
C TRP A 129 -17.51 -5.49 18.75
N SER A 130 -18.80 -5.70 18.92
CA SER A 130 -19.60 -5.00 19.94
C SER A 130 -20.06 -5.99 21.01
N GLY A 131 -19.76 -5.68 22.29
CA GLY A 131 -20.09 -6.54 23.45
C GLY A 131 -18.98 -6.54 24.51
N ASP A 132 -19.24 -7.08 25.71
CA ASP A 132 -18.25 -7.09 26.81
C ASP A 132 -17.16 -8.17 26.62
N LEU A 133 -16.25 -7.92 25.67
CA LEU A 133 -15.17 -8.83 25.29
C LEU A 133 -14.09 -8.97 26.37
N ALA A 134 -14.00 -8.00 27.29
CA ALA A 134 -13.08 -8.08 28.41
C ALA A 134 -13.39 -9.27 29.34
N ARG A 135 -14.62 -9.80 29.29
CA ARG A 135 -15.02 -11.02 30.01
C ARG A 135 -14.66 -12.31 29.28
N ASN A 136 -14.41 -12.27 27.97
CA ASN A 136 -14.26 -13.45 27.11
C ASN A 136 -12.85 -13.56 26.49
N ALA A 137 -11.81 -13.53 27.32
CA ALA A 137 -10.40 -13.70 26.91
C ALA A 137 -10.14 -14.97 26.06
N VAL A 138 -10.98 -16.00 26.20
CA VAL A 138 -10.95 -17.23 25.39
C VAL A 138 -11.21 -16.92 23.90
N VAL A 139 -12.15 -16.02 23.62
CA VAL A 139 -12.50 -15.65 22.25
C VAL A 139 -11.36 -14.85 21.60
N GLU A 140 -10.71 -13.96 22.35
CA GLU A 140 -9.52 -13.25 21.87
C GLU A 140 -8.38 -14.22 21.49
N GLY A 141 -8.14 -15.24 22.32
CA GLY A 141 -7.15 -16.28 22.06
C GLY A 141 -7.44 -17.10 20.80
N GLU A 142 -8.70 -17.49 20.56
CA GLU A 142 -9.07 -18.25 19.36
C GLU A 142 -8.83 -17.46 18.06
N ILE A 143 -9.06 -16.14 18.08
CA ILE A 143 -8.77 -15.26 16.94
C ILE A 143 -7.25 -15.19 16.70
N GLN A 144 -6.47 -15.03 17.77
CA GLN A 144 -5.02 -14.93 17.69
C GLN A 144 -4.41 -16.24 17.18
N ASP A 145 -4.85 -17.40 17.67
CA ASP A 145 -4.40 -18.71 17.20
C ASP A 145 -4.71 -18.92 15.71
N ARG A 146 -5.84 -18.39 15.23
CA ARG A 146 -6.30 -18.57 13.85
C ARG A 146 -5.59 -17.65 12.84
N PHE A 147 -5.18 -16.45 13.25
CA PHE A 147 -4.63 -15.41 12.37
C PHE A 147 -3.19 -15.01 12.68
N GLY A 148 -2.55 -15.69 13.64
CA GLY A 148 -1.17 -15.49 14.10
C GLY A 148 -0.92 -14.07 14.61
N THR A 149 -0.43 -13.18 13.75
CA THR A 149 -0.13 -11.79 14.14
C THR A 149 -1.36 -10.89 14.11
N LEU A 150 -1.83 -10.54 15.32
CA LEU A 150 -3.01 -9.73 15.58
C LEU A 150 -2.63 -8.41 16.27
N ILE A 151 -3.12 -7.27 15.76
CA ILE A 151 -3.03 -5.98 16.45
C ILE A 151 -4.39 -5.65 17.07
N ARG A 152 -4.40 -5.50 18.40
CA ARG A 152 -5.60 -5.16 19.19
C ARG A 152 -5.69 -3.66 19.44
N TRP A 153 -6.85 -3.07 19.17
CA TRP A 153 -7.15 -1.66 19.43
C TRP A 153 -8.50 -1.50 20.13
N VAL A 154 -8.53 -0.87 21.30
CA VAL A 154 -9.76 -0.62 22.07
C VAL A 154 -10.30 0.77 21.72
N GLU A 155 -11.57 0.86 21.35
CA GLU A 155 -12.19 2.13 20.96
C GLU A 155 -12.36 3.07 22.17
N PRO A 156 -11.70 4.24 22.20
CA PRO A 156 -11.68 5.10 23.39
C PRO A 156 -13.06 5.67 23.77
N ARG A 157 -14.01 5.70 22.81
CA ARG A 157 -15.35 6.28 22.98
C ARG A 157 -16.46 5.23 23.12
N ALA A 158 -16.13 3.95 22.93
CA ALA A 158 -17.08 2.87 23.06
C ALA A 158 -16.72 2.08 24.33
N HIS A 159 -17.69 1.91 25.24
CA HIS A 159 -17.44 1.17 26.47
C HIS A 159 -17.09 -0.31 26.22
N HIS A 160 -17.42 -0.84 25.03
CA HIS A 160 -17.40 -2.28 24.73
C HIS A 160 -17.08 -2.60 23.26
N ALA A 161 -16.16 -1.85 22.63
CA ALA A 161 -15.73 -2.18 21.26
C ALA A 161 -14.22 -2.37 21.15
N VAL A 162 -13.84 -3.48 20.52
CA VAL A 162 -12.45 -3.85 20.22
C VAL A 162 -12.34 -4.11 18.73
N ARG A 163 -11.28 -3.56 18.13
CA ARG A 163 -10.91 -3.83 16.74
C ARG A 163 -9.65 -4.68 16.70
N PHE A 164 -9.71 -5.73 15.89
CA PHE A 164 -8.57 -6.58 15.56
C PHE A 164 -8.14 -6.38 14.13
N VAL A 165 -6.84 -6.47 13.92
CA VAL A 165 -6.18 -6.33 12.63
C VAL A 165 -5.26 -7.53 12.45
N SER A 166 -5.58 -8.40 11.49
CA SER A 166 -4.66 -9.47 11.06
C SER A 166 -3.78 -8.99 9.91
N THR A 167 -2.52 -9.39 9.93
CA THR A 167 -1.58 -9.18 8.81
C THR A 167 -1.44 -10.39 7.89
N GLU A 168 -2.05 -11.52 8.26
CA GLU A 168 -1.97 -12.79 7.54
C GLU A 168 -3.08 -12.95 6.49
N ILE A 169 -4.17 -12.17 6.61
CA ILE A 169 -5.31 -12.23 5.71
C ILE A 169 -5.60 -10.85 5.11
N ALA A 170 -5.67 -10.79 3.79
CA ALA A 170 -6.04 -9.59 3.05
C ALA A 170 -7.56 -9.47 2.91
N ALA A 171 -8.16 -8.44 3.49
CA ALA A 171 -9.61 -8.19 3.41
C ALA A 171 -9.98 -7.00 2.51
N ARG A 172 -11.23 -6.97 2.03
CA ARG A 172 -11.79 -5.86 1.21
C ARG A 172 -12.76 -4.93 1.96
N GLY A 173 -12.77 -4.97 3.30
CA GLY A 173 -13.61 -4.10 4.13
C GLY A 173 -13.38 -4.33 5.61
N SER A 174 -14.11 -3.60 6.46
CA SER A 174 -14.22 -3.89 7.89
C SER A 174 -15.45 -4.74 8.17
N PHE A 175 -15.35 -5.67 9.11
CA PHE A 175 -16.48 -6.50 9.53
C PHE A 175 -16.86 -6.16 10.96
N GLU A 176 -18.15 -6.08 11.23
CA GLU A 176 -18.66 -5.88 12.59
C GLU A 176 -19.37 -7.16 13.05
N ILE A 177 -18.97 -7.66 14.21
CA ILE A 177 -19.57 -8.84 14.84
C ILE A 177 -20.22 -8.40 16.15
N ALA A 178 -21.54 -8.56 16.25
CA ALA A 178 -22.25 -8.40 17.52
C ALA A 178 -22.03 -9.67 18.35
N VAL A 179 -21.39 -9.53 19.52
CA VAL A 179 -21.06 -10.65 20.39
C VAL A 179 -21.92 -10.58 21.65
N PRO A 180 -22.81 -11.56 21.87
CA PRO A 180 -23.67 -11.62 23.06
C PRO A 180 -22.86 -11.97 24.32
N ASP A 181 -23.44 -11.73 25.50
CA ASP A 181 -22.76 -11.95 26.78
C ASP A 181 -22.47 -13.44 27.10
N ASP A 182 -23.13 -14.38 26.41
CA ASP A 182 -22.90 -15.82 26.57
C ASP A 182 -21.63 -16.28 25.82
N LEU A 183 -20.72 -16.96 26.52
CA LEU A 183 -19.43 -17.39 25.96
C LEU A 183 -19.57 -18.46 24.86
N ASN A 184 -20.50 -19.41 25.00
CA ASN A 184 -20.66 -20.48 24.01
C ASN A 184 -21.26 -19.92 22.72
N GLU A 185 -22.24 -19.02 22.85
CA GLU A 185 -22.85 -18.31 21.75
C GLU A 185 -21.86 -17.35 21.07
N SER A 186 -21.03 -16.65 21.85
CA SER A 186 -19.92 -15.84 21.34
C SER A 186 -18.97 -16.66 20.47
N ARG A 187 -18.50 -17.81 20.96
CA ARG A 187 -17.60 -18.70 20.19
C ARG A 187 -18.26 -19.21 18.92
N ARG A 188 -19.57 -19.54 18.99
CA ARG A 188 -20.35 -20.01 17.84
C ARG A 188 -20.44 -18.93 16.75
N ILE A 189 -20.91 -17.73 17.10
CA ILE A 189 -21.05 -16.59 16.19
C ILE A 189 -19.71 -16.22 15.54
N VAL A 190 -18.64 -16.18 16.34
CA VAL A 190 -17.29 -15.87 15.85
C VAL A 190 -16.81 -16.93 14.86
N ARG A 191 -16.95 -18.22 15.20
CA ARG A 191 -16.51 -19.31 14.32
C ARG A 191 -17.31 -19.31 13.01
N GLU A 192 -18.63 -19.20 13.07
CA GLU A 192 -19.50 -19.16 11.88
C GLU A 192 -19.19 -17.95 11.01
N THR A 193 -19.07 -16.76 11.60
CA THR A 193 -18.76 -15.54 10.87
C THR A 193 -17.38 -15.63 10.23
N LEU A 194 -16.35 -16.04 10.96
CA LEU A 194 -15.00 -16.19 10.39
C LEU A 194 -14.95 -17.26 9.31
N THR A 195 -15.69 -18.37 9.47
CA THR A 195 -15.79 -19.41 8.44
C THR A 195 -16.44 -18.85 7.16
N ALA A 196 -17.59 -18.17 7.29
CA ALA A 196 -18.27 -17.53 6.17
C ALA A 196 -17.37 -16.47 5.49
N LEU A 197 -16.66 -15.64 6.27
CA LEU A 197 -15.77 -14.61 5.73
C LEU A 197 -14.57 -15.17 4.96
N LEU A 198 -14.13 -16.39 5.28
CA LEU A 198 -12.95 -17.01 4.68
C LEU A 198 -13.29 -18.01 3.57
N ASP A 199 -14.49 -18.59 3.58
CA ASP A 199 -14.95 -19.60 2.62
C ASP A 199 -15.85 -19.05 1.50
N GLU A 200 -16.34 -17.80 1.59
CA GLU A 200 -17.07 -17.13 0.51
C GLU A 200 -16.19 -16.99 -0.76
N PRO A 201 -16.59 -17.58 -1.91
CA PRO A 201 -15.82 -17.46 -3.14
C PRO A 201 -15.76 -16.00 -3.60
N PHE A 202 -14.55 -15.58 -4.00
CA PHE A 202 -14.29 -14.25 -4.50
C PHE A 202 -15.14 -13.92 -5.74
N VAL A 203 -16.23 -13.19 -5.58
CA VAL A 203 -16.98 -12.57 -6.69
C VAL A 203 -16.53 -11.12 -6.82
N ALA A 204 -15.75 -10.84 -7.87
CA ALA A 204 -15.44 -9.48 -8.28
C ALA A 204 -16.73 -8.82 -8.81
N ASN A 205 -17.39 -8.02 -7.97
CA ASN A 205 -18.40 -7.09 -8.49
C ASN A 205 -17.67 -5.95 -9.22
N GLY A 206 -18.14 -5.68 -10.43
CA GLY A 206 -17.46 -4.94 -11.50
C GLY A 206 -17.39 -3.43 -11.32
#